data_AF-J4JUG8-F1
#
_entry.id   AF-J4JUG8-F1
#
_cell.length_a   1.000
_cell.length_b   1.000
_cell.length_c   1.000
_cell.angle_alpha   90.00
_cell.angle_beta   90.00
_cell.angle_gamma   90.00
#
_symmetry.space_group_name_H-M   'P 1'
#
loop_
_entity.id
_entity.type
_entity.pdbx_description
1 polymer ?
#
loop_
_entity_poly.entity_id
_entity_poly.type
_entity_poly.pdbx_seq_one_letter_code
_entity_poly.pdbx_strand_id
1 'polypeptide(L)' 'MIAPDSFQLDDVDGHAHAATDIVAGEYRDVVQEAARSCPEQAIEIVAEASDRARAERNGAVL' A
#
# COMPACT_ATOMS: atom_id res chain seq x y z
N MET A 1 12.81 0.29 -5.60
CA MET A 1 11.46 0.01 -5.05
C MET A 1 11.19 1.00 -3.92
N ILE A 2 10.02 1.66 -3.90
CA ILE A 2 9.70 2.78 -2.96
C ILE A 2 9.28 2.26 -1.57
N ALA A 3 8.55 1.14 -1.50
CA ALA A 3 8.07 0.55 -0.25
C ALA A 3 8.60 -0.90 -0.08
N PRO A 4 9.92 -1.08 0.14
CA PRO A 4 10.54 -2.41 0.21
C PRO A 4 10.04 -3.27 1.39
N ASP A 5 9.51 -2.65 2.46
CA ASP A 5 8.93 -3.39 3.58
C ASP A 5 7.51 -3.91 3.28
N SER A 6 6.89 -3.44 2.20
CA SER A 6 5.52 -3.81 1.79
C SER A 6 5.47 -4.64 0.50
N PHE A 7 6.55 -4.65 -0.28
CA PHE A 7 6.63 -5.39 -1.53
C PHE A 7 7.94 -6.19 -1.62
N GLN A 8 7.86 -7.39 -2.17
CA GLN A 8 9.01 -8.22 -2.50
C GLN A 8 9.08 -8.43 -4.01
N LEU A 9 10.29 -8.61 -4.53
CA LEU A 9 10.51 -8.95 -5.93
C LEU A 9 10.71 -10.46 -6.04
N ASP A 10 10.10 -11.05 -7.06
CA ASP A 10 10.43 -12.40 -7.49
C ASP A 10 11.80 -12.41 -8.20
N ASP A 11 12.65 -13.39 -7.87
CA ASP A 11 14.01 -13.49 -8.42
C ASP A 11 14.07 -14.13 -9.83
N VAL A 12 12.98 -14.73 -10.30
CA VAL A 12 12.88 -15.40 -11.60
C VAL A 12 12.52 -14.40 -12.69
N ASP A 13 11.50 -13.57 -12.46
CA ASP A 13 10.96 -12.66 -13.49
C ASP A 13 10.92 -11.19 -13.06
N GLY A 14 11.28 -10.88 -11.81
CA GLY A 14 11.36 -9.51 -11.31
C GLY A 14 10.00 -8.87 -11.01
N HIS A 15 8.91 -9.64 -10.97
CA HIS A 15 7.61 -9.09 -10.60
C HIS A 15 7.54 -8.76 -9.11
N ALA A 16 6.88 -7.64 -8.80
CA ALA A 16 6.62 -7.24 -7.43
C ALA A 16 5.32 -7.87 -6.91
N HIS A 17 5.36 -8.37 -5.68
CA HIS A 17 4.19 -8.87 -4.97
C HIS A 17 4.09 -8.26 -3.57
N ALA A 18 2.88 -8.13 -3.04
CA ALA A 18 2.67 -7.67 -1.67
C ALA A 18 3.31 -8.66 -0.68
N ALA A 19 4.12 -8.14 0.24
CA ALA A 19 4.75 -8.94 1.29
C ALA A 19 3.76 -9.32 2.41
N THR A 20 2.71 -8.51 2.58
CA THR A 20 1.62 -8.72 3.52
C THR A 20 0.32 -8.16 2.94
N ASP A 21 -0.80 -8.79 3.28
CA ASP A 21 -2.12 -8.33 2.84
C ASP A 21 -2.58 -7.07 3.61
N ILE A 22 -2.05 -6.84 4.82
CA ILE A 22 -2.48 -5.73 5.69
C ILE A 22 -1.34 -4.73 5.85
N VAL A 23 -1.56 -3.53 5.31
CA VAL A 23 -0.61 -2.42 5.42
C VAL A 23 -0.75 -1.74 6.78
N ALA A 24 0.29 -1.79 7.60
CA ALA A 24 0.31 -1.06 8.86
C ALA A 24 0.23 0.45 8.63
N GLY A 25 -0.32 1.18 9.61
CA GLY A 25 -0.58 2.61 9.48
C GLY A 25 0.64 3.45 9.06
N GLU A 26 1.81 3.13 9.60
CA GLU A 26 3.07 3.80 9.30
C GLU A 26 3.57 3.62 7.86
N TYR A 27 3.12 2.55 7.18
CA TYR A 27 3.52 2.27 5.79
C TYR A 27 2.50 2.75 4.75
N ARG A 28 1.37 3.34 5.18
CA ARG A 28 0.30 3.75 4.25
C ARG A 28 0.76 4.75 3.21
N ASP A 29 1.48 5.78 3.63
CA ASP A 29 1.90 6.85 2.73
C ASP A 29 2.91 6.33 1.70
N VAL A 30 3.87 5.50 2.12
CA VAL A 30 4.87 4.91 1.21
C VAL A 30 4.26 3.89 0.25
N VAL A 31 3.25 3.12 0.67
CA VAL A 31 2.50 2.20 -0.21
C VAL A 31 1.67 2.98 -1.23
N GLN A 32 1.02 4.07 -0.81
CA GLN A 32 0.30 4.95 -1.73
C GLN A 32 1.25 5.59 -2.76
N GLU A 33 2.42 6.06 -2.34
CA GLU A 33 3.44 6.59 -3.25
C GLU A 33 3.94 5.53 -4.23
N ALA A 34 4.16 4.29 -3.76
CA ALA A 34 4.54 3.18 -4.63
C ALA A 34 3.48 2.91 -5.70
N ALA A 35 2.20 2.88 -5.33
CA ALA A 35 1.10 2.70 -6.27
C ALA A 35 1.01 3.84 -7.29
N ARG A 36 1.09 5.10 -6.84
CA ARG A 36 1.09 6.29 -7.72
C ARG A 36 2.27 6.30 -8.69
N SER A 37 3.43 5.87 -8.22
CA SER A 37 4.68 5.90 -9.00
C SER A 37 4.87 4.70 -9.92
N CYS A 38 4.04 3.66 -9.80
CA CYS A 38 4.11 2.47 -10.64
C CYS A 38 3.78 2.84 -12.10
N PRO A 39 4.74 2.78 -13.05
CA PRO A 39 4.50 3.20 -14.43
C PRO A 39 3.38 2.39 -15.12
N GLU A 40 3.22 1.14 -14.70
CA GLU A 40 2.26 0.18 -15.25
C GLU A 40 0.93 0.18 -14.50
N GLN A 41 0.80 0.97 -13.42
CA GLN A 41 -0.39 1.03 -12.57
C GLN A 41 -0.85 -0.35 -12.05
N ALA A 42 0.12 -1.23 -11.78
CA ALA A 42 -0.11 -2.63 -11.42
C ALA A 42 -0.41 -2.87 -9.92
N ILE A 43 -0.43 -1.82 -9.11
CA ILE A 43 -0.64 -1.91 -7.66
C ILE A 43 -2.05 -1.43 -7.32
N GLU A 44 -2.89 -2.32 -6.82
CA GLU A 44 -4.22 -2.01 -6.31
C GLU A 44 -4.21 -1.93 -4.77
N ILE A 45 -4.72 -0.82 -4.23
CA ILE A 45 -4.91 -0.65 -2.78
C ILE A 45 -6.39 -0.73 -2.48
N VAL A 46 -6.80 -1.84 -1.87
CA VAL A 46 -8.16 -2.01 -1.35
C VAL A 46 -8.23 -1.50 0.08
N ALA A 47 -9.02 -0.45 0.28
CA ALA A 47 -9.31 0.07 1.61
C ALA A 47 -10.52 -0.66 2.19
N GLU A 48 -10.29 -1.43 3.25
CA GLU A 48 -11.38 -2.05 4.01
C GLU A 48 -12.27 -0.97 4.64
N ALA A 49 -13.58 -1.20 4.69
CA ALA A 49 -14.54 -0.24 5.26
C ALA A 49 -14.19 0.17 6.71
N SER A 50 -13.51 -0.73 7.43
CA SER A 50 -13.01 -0.53 8.79
C SER A 50 -11.97 0.58 8.92
N ASP A 51 -11.21 0.86 7.85
CA ASP A 51 -10.18 1.90 7.83
C ASP A 51 -10.77 3.30 7.69
N ARG A 52 -11.78 3.47 6.83
CA ARG A 52 -12.52 4.75 6.69
C ARG A 52 -13.22 5.10 8.00
N ALA A 53 -13.88 4.12 8.61
CA ALA A 53 -14.56 4.29 9.87
C ALA A 53 -13.60 4.65 11.03
N ARG A 54 -12.33 4.20 11.00
CA ARG A 54 -11.32 4.57 12.00
C ARG A 54 -10.75 5.97 11.77
N ALA A 55 -10.53 6.37 10.52
CA ALA A 55 -10.12 7.75 10.18
C ALA A 55 -11.20 8.77 10.57
N GLU A 56 -12.47 8.46 10.29
CA GLU A 56 -13.64 9.28 10.66
C GLU A 56 -13.79 9.41 12.18
N ARG A 57 -13.65 8.31 12.94
CA ARG A 57 -13.72 8.35 14.41
C ARG A 57 -12.58 9.15 15.05
N ASN A 58 -11.42 9.22 14.41
CA ASN A 58 -10.26 9.93 14.92
C ASN A 58 -10.20 11.40 14.46
N GLY A 59 -11.24 11.91 13.77
CA GLY A 59 -11.35 13.32 13.37
C GLY A 59 -10.29 13.79 12.36
N ALA A 60 -9.67 12.86 11.62
CA ALA A 60 -8.56 13.15 10.72
C ALA A 60 -8.99 13.33 9.24
N VAL A 61 -10.19 13.88 9.00
CA VAL A 61 -10.65 14.24 7.65
C VAL A 61 -11.02 15.72 7.65
N LEU A 62 -10.25 16.53 6.90
CA LEU A 62 -10.62 17.89 6.46
C LEU A 62 -11.46 17.80 5.18
#